data_AF-A0A3C2E4V2-F1
#
_entry.id   AF-A0A3C2E4V2-F1
#
_cell.length_a   1.000
_cell.length_b   1.000
_cell.length_c   1.000
_cell.angle_alpha   90.00
_cell.angle_beta   90.00
_cell.angle_gamma   90.00
#
_symmetry.space_group_name_H-M   'P 1'
#
loop_
_entity.id
_entity.type
_entity.pdbx_description
1 polymer ?
#
loop_
_entity_poly.entity_id
_entity_poly.type
_entity_poly.pdbx_seq_one_letter_code
_entity_poly.pdbx_strand_id
1 'polypeptide(L)' 'QVVSEDLGIKLENVTLDMLGTAKKVTLTKDDTTIVDGAGDKASIEARVSQIRKQVEDTSSDYDREKL' A
#
# COMPACT_ATOMS: atom_id res chain seq x y z
N GLN A 1 2.30 -7.96 3.97
CA GLN A 1 3.16 -8.20 2.78
C GLN A 1 2.26 -8.44 1.58
N VAL A 2 2.65 -8.03 0.37
CA VAL A 2 1.84 -8.33 -0.83
C VAL A 2 2.10 -9.78 -1.25
N VAL A 3 1.03 -10.58 -1.37
CA VAL A 3 1.10 -11.95 -1.88
C VAL A 3 1.11 -11.87 -3.40
N SER A 4 2.19 -12.35 -4.03
CA SER A 4 2.40 -12.27 -5.47
C SER A 4 3.15 -13.51 -5.93
N GLU A 5 2.62 -14.16 -6.97
CA GLU A 5 3.25 -15.32 -7.60
C GLU A 5 4.60 -14.96 -8.24
N ASP A 6 4.76 -13.72 -8.73
CA ASP A 6 6.02 -13.21 -9.28
C ASP A 6 7.13 -13.12 -8.21
N LEU A 7 6.74 -12.92 -6.95
CA LEU A 7 7.63 -12.95 -5.80
C LEU A 7 7.78 -14.37 -5.21
N GLY A 8 7.22 -15.38 -5.87
CA GLY A 8 7.24 -16.79 -5.44
C GLY A 8 6.32 -17.10 -4.26
N ILE A 9 5.46 -16.17 -3.84
CA ILE A 9 4.56 -16.34 -2.71
C ILE A 9 3.23 -16.89 -3.23
N LYS A 10 2.97 -18.17 -2.97
CA LYS A 10 1.68 -18.79 -3.28
C LYS A 10 0.66 -18.50 -2.19
N LEU A 11 -0.60 -18.28 -2.59
CA LEU A 11 -1.71 -18.01 -1.68
C LEU A 11 -1.91 -19.12 -0.64
N GLU A 12 -1.64 -20.37 -1.02
CA GLU A 12 -1.73 -21.55 -0.15
C GLU A 12 -0.75 -21.53 1.05
N ASN A 13 0.32 -20.74 0.97
CA ASN A 13 1.36 -20.65 1.99
C ASN A 13 1.24 -19.38 2.86
N VAL A 14 0.15 -18.62 2.73
CA VAL A 14 -0.02 -17.36 3.46
C VAL A 14 -0.32 -17.61 4.92
N THR A 15 0.41 -16.92 5.79
CA THR A 15 0.25 -16.96 7.25
C THR A 15 -0.35 -15.66 7.78
N LEU A 16 -0.85 -15.67 9.02
CA LEU A 16 -1.52 -14.51 9.62
C LEU A 16 -0.60 -13.29 9.77
N ASP A 17 0.69 -13.49 9.99
CA ASP A 17 1.70 -12.43 10.08
C ASP A 17 1.92 -11.71 8.74
N MET A 18 1.54 -12.32 7.61
CA MET A 18 1.61 -11.68 6.30
C MET A 18 0.44 -10.70 6.06
N LEU A 19 -0.64 -10.82 6.84
CA LEU A 19 -1.84 -10.00 6.72
C LEU A 19 -1.67 -8.64 7.41
N GLY A 20 -2.19 -7.59 6.79
CA GLY A 20 -2.26 -6.26 7.41
C GLY A 20 -3.40 -6.18 8.42
N THR A 21 -3.31 -5.23 9.35
CA THR A 21 -4.38 -4.94 10.31
C THR A 21 -4.74 -3.45 10.29
N ALA A 22 -6.00 -3.16 10.59
CA ALA A 22 -6.53 -1.81 10.69
C ALA A 22 -7.67 -1.79 11.71
N LYS A 23 -7.92 -0.64 12.33
CA LYS A 23 -8.98 -0.49 13.32
C LYS A 23 -10.37 -0.59 12.72
N LYS A 24 -10.56 -0.03 11.52
CA LYS A 24 -11.85 -0.05 10.82
C LYS A 24 -11.65 -0.12 9.32
N VAL A 25 -12.42 -0.99 8.69
CA VAL A 25 -12.56 -1.08 7.23
C VAL A 25 -14.02 -0.87 6.89
N THR A 26 -14.31 0.05 5.96
CA THR A 26 -15.67 0.32 5.48
C THR A 26 -15.71 0.15 3.98
N LEU A 27 -16.69 -0.61 3.50
CA LEU A 27 -16.90 -0.86 2.08
C LEU A 27 -18.24 -0.27 1.66
N THR A 28 -18.24 0.38 0.52
CA THR A 28 -19.44 0.80 -0.21
C THR A 28 -19.46 0.10 -1.57
N LYS A 29 -20.42 0.44 -2.43
CA LYS A 29 -20.47 -0.12 -3.79
C LYS A 29 -19.22 0.25 -4.61
N ASP A 30 -18.73 1.47 -4.41
CA ASP A 30 -17.72 2.07 -5.29
C ASP A 30 -16.37 2.26 -4.57
N ASP A 31 -16.38 2.41 -3.24
CA ASP A 31 -15.20 2.75 -2.46
C ASP A 31 -14.89 1.76 -1.32
N THR A 32 -13.60 1.65 -1.00
CA THR A 32 -13.09 1.00 0.22
C THR A 32 -12.26 1.98 1.03
N THR A 33 -12.58 2.13 2.30
CA THR A 33 -11.85 2.99 3.24
C THR A 33 -11.24 2.17 4.36
N ILE A 34 -9.93 2.36 4.58
CA ILE A 34 -9.16 1.71 5.64
C ILE A 34 -8.69 2.80 6.62
N VAL A 35 -9.07 2.68 7.89
CA VAL A 35 -8.80 3.68 8.94
C VAL A 35 -7.94 3.08 10.05
N ASP A 36 -6.94 3.86 10.48
CA ASP A 36 -5.94 3.50 11.50
C ASP A 36 -5.28 2.14 11.19
N GLY A 37 -4.58 2.06 10.06
CA GLY A 37 -3.75 0.90 9.72
C GLY A 37 -2.57 0.75 10.69
N ALA A 38 -2.26 -0.47 11.12
CA ALA A 38 -1.22 -0.74 12.13
C ALA A 38 0.18 -0.93 11.52
N GLY A 39 0.48 -0.25 10.42
CA GLY A 39 1.81 -0.29 9.81
C GLY A 39 2.85 0.43 10.65
N ASP A 40 4.11 0.02 10.53
CA ASP A 40 5.23 0.73 11.16
C ASP A 40 5.34 2.17 10.61
N LYS A 41 5.42 3.14 11.51
CA LYS A 41 5.38 4.57 11.16
C LYS A 41 6.57 4.98 10.29
N ALA A 42 7.78 4.49 10.61
CA ALA A 42 8.98 4.81 9.85
C ALA A 42 8.90 4.26 8.42
N SER A 43 8.36 3.05 8.25
CA SER A 43 8.14 2.42 6.95
C SER A 43 7.11 3.18 6.11
N ILE A 44 6.04 3.69 6.73
CA ILE A 44 5.03 4.54 6.06
C ILE A 44 5.67 5.86 5.60
N GLU A 45 6.43 6.52 6.48
CA GLU A 45 7.11 7.79 6.16
C GLU A 45 8.13 7.61 5.02
N ALA A 46 8.90 6.51 5.05
CA ALA A 46 9.83 6.17 3.98
C ALA A 46 9.10 5.97 2.64
N ARG A 47 7.94 5.30 2.64
CA ARG A 47 7.12 5.11 1.44
C ARG A 47 6.57 6.43 0.89
N VAL A 48 6.08 7.31 1.77
CA VAL A 48 5.61 8.64 1.37
C VAL A 48 6.75 9.45 0.75
N SER A 49 7.94 9.43 1.37
CA SER A 49 9.11 10.13 0.84
C SER A 49 9.53 9.59 -0.53
N GLN A 50 9.48 8.28 -0.73
CA GLN A 50 9.80 7.66 -2.01
C GLN A 50 8.86 8.15 -3.12
N ILE A 51 7.55 8.18 -2.85
CA ILE A 51 6.53 8.63 -3.81
C ILE A 51 6.71 10.12 -4.14
N ARG A 52 6.92 10.97 -3.13
CA ARG A 52 7.18 12.41 -3.34
C ARG A 52 8.39 12.65 -4.25
N LYS A 53 9.45 11.86 -4.08
CA LYS A 53 10.61 11.95 -4.97
C LYS A 53 10.27 11.55 -6.41
N GLN A 54 9.48 10.48 -6.59
CA GLN A 54 9.04 10.05 -7.93
C GLN A 54 8.18 11.12 -8.63
N VAL A 55 7.39 11.88 -7.86
CA VAL A 55 6.62 13.04 -8.33
C VAL A 55 7.52 14.18 -8.84
N GLU A 56 8.64 14.43 -8.16
CA GLU A 56 9.62 15.45 -8.58
C GLU A 56 10.39 15.03 -9.83
N ASP A 57 10.71 13.74 -9.93
CA ASP A 57 11.51 13.18 -11.03
C ASP A 57 10.68 12.97 -12.33
N THR A 58 9.34 13.04 -12.27
CA THR A 58 8.48 12.93 -13.47
C THR A 58 8.17 14.27 -14.12
N SER A 59 8.21 14.27 -15.46
CA SER A 59 7.80 15.41 -16.31
C SER A 59 6.37 15.28 -16.83
N SER A 60 5.69 14.17 -16.55
CA SER A 60 4.31 13.92 -16.93
C SER A 60 3.38 14.41 -15.82
N ASP A 61 2.52 15.38 -16.14
CA ASP A 61 1.51 15.87 -15.19
C ASP A 61 0.49 14.78 -14.81
N TYR A 62 0.22 13.83 -15.72
CA TYR A 62 -0.62 12.66 -15.45
C TYR A 62 0.01 11.74 -14.39
N ASP A 63 1.31 11.45 -14.52
CA ASP A 63 2.01 10.59 -13.56
C ASP A 63 2.10 11.29 -12.20
N ARG A 64 2.33 12.61 -12.21
CA ARG A 64 2.33 13.43 -11.00
C ARG A 64 0.98 13.41 -10.27
N GLU A 65 -0.14 13.42 -10.98
CA GLU A 65 -1.48 13.34 -10.38
C GLU A 65 -1.76 11.96 -9.75
N LYS A 66 -1.21 10.90 -10.34
CA LYS A 66 -1.48 9.52 -9.90
C LYS A 66 -0.53 9.00 -8.82
N LEU A 67 0.64 9.62 -8.66
CA LEU A 67 1.65 9.28 -7.64
C LEU A 67 1.38 10.01 -6.32
#